data_AF-A0A7X8LK81-F1
#
_entry.id   AF-A0A7X8LK81-F1
#
_cell.length_a   1.000
_cell.length_b   1.000
_cell.length_c   1.000
_cell.angle_alpha   90.00
_cell.angle_beta   90.00
_cell.angle_gamma   90.00
#
_symmetry.space_group_name_H-M   'P 1'
#
loop_
_entity.id
_entity.type
_entity.pdbx_description
1 polymer ?
#
loop_
_entity_poly.entity_id
_entity_poly.type
_entity_poly.pdbx_seq_one_letter_code
_entity_poly.pdbx_strand_id
1 'polypeptide(L)'
;MGKNGVGITEDGVIGNALSLDNSKDHHVDCGTGLNLGKNSATMSVWFKTTSNASSTTGVIGKSVRGSKKRYSIYLSLSGVRTVFQTVDNGTYVQN
;
A
#
# COMPACT_ATOMS: atom_id res chain seq x y z
N MET A 1 2.45 17.91 10.35
CA MET A 1 3.15 17.29 9.19
C MET A 1 3.09 15.78 9.35
N GLY A 2 2.88 15.03 8.27
CA GLY A 2 2.93 13.56 8.30
C GLY A 2 4.36 13.04 8.42
N LYS A 3 4.52 11.74 8.62
CA LYS A 3 5.84 11.07 8.68
C LYS A 3 6.47 11.03 7.28
N ASN A 4 7.80 11.24 7.19
CA ASN A 4 8.58 11.21 5.93
C ASN A 4 8.11 12.21 4.85
N GLY A 5 7.91 13.49 5.20
CA GLY A 5 7.57 14.54 4.21
C GLY A 5 6.13 14.51 3.71
N VAL A 6 5.32 13.56 4.16
CA VAL A 6 3.90 13.44 3.77
C VAL A 6 3.10 14.65 4.26
N GLY A 7 2.44 15.35 3.34
CA GLY A 7 1.54 16.46 3.64
C GLY A 7 0.23 15.99 4.27
N ILE A 8 -0.50 16.91 4.90
CA ILE A 8 -1.88 16.68 5.36
C ILE A 8 -2.78 17.54 4.48
N THR A 9 -3.86 16.96 3.95
CA THR A 9 -4.93 17.68 3.25
C THR A 9 -6.15 17.78 4.15
N GLU A 10 -6.89 18.88 4.03
CA GLU A 10 -8.13 19.13 4.78
C GLU A 10 -9.35 18.41 4.16
N ASP A 11 -9.24 17.95 2.92
CA ASP A 11 -10.33 17.33 2.15
C ASP A 11 -10.29 15.79 2.18
N GLY A 12 -10.24 15.19 3.36
CA GLY A 12 -10.38 13.74 3.50
C GLY A 12 -11.83 13.26 3.40
N VAL A 13 -12.02 11.95 3.18
CA VAL A 13 -13.37 11.33 3.24
C VAL A 13 -13.98 11.48 4.64
N ILE A 14 -13.15 11.41 5.68
CA ILE A 14 -13.51 11.72 7.07
C ILE A 14 -12.35 12.53 7.66
N GLY A 15 -12.60 13.79 8.03
CA GLY A 15 -11.56 14.69 8.53
C GLY A 15 -10.43 14.89 7.51
N ASN A 16 -9.21 15.02 8.00
CA ASN A 16 -8.04 15.25 7.16
C ASN A 16 -7.50 13.93 6.57
N ALA A 17 -6.84 14.01 5.42
CA ALA A 17 -6.15 12.87 4.80
C ALA A 17 -4.65 13.14 4.58
N LEU A 18 -3.89 12.09 4.31
CA LEU A 18 -2.48 12.20 3.93
C LEU A 18 -2.38 12.51 2.43
N SER A 19 -1.58 13.53 2.09
CA SER A 19 -1.26 13.88 0.70
C SER A 19 0.10 13.30 0.33
N LEU A 20 0.08 12.34 -0.59
CA LEU A 20 1.27 11.69 -1.15
C LEU A 20 1.48 12.24 -2.56
N ASP A 21 2.56 12.99 -2.78
CA ASP A 21 2.94 13.45 -4.12
C ASP A 21 3.95 12.50 -4.78
N ASN A 22 4.42 12.86 -5.98
CA ASN A 22 5.34 12.04 -6.78
C ASN A 22 6.82 12.27 -6.46
N SER A 23 7.14 13.04 -5.42
CA SER A 23 8.53 13.25 -5.01
C SER A 23 9.09 12.03 -4.26
N LYS A 24 10.42 11.96 -4.17
CA LYS A 24 11.09 10.84 -3.49
C LYS A 24 10.71 10.86 -2.01
N ASP A 25 10.48 9.67 -1.44
CA ASP A 25 10.26 9.42 -0.01
C ASP A 25 8.89 9.79 0.60
N HIS A 26 7.90 10.17 -0.19
CA HIS A 26 6.55 10.43 0.31
C HIS A 26 5.71 9.15 0.49
N HIS A 27 6.06 8.40 1.53
CA HIS A 27 5.34 7.21 1.99
C HIS A 27 5.32 7.16 3.52
N VAL A 28 4.27 6.56 4.08
CA VAL A 28 4.24 6.26 5.50
C VAL A 28 4.89 4.91 5.74
N ASP A 29 6.09 4.92 6.32
CA ASP A 29 6.75 3.70 6.79
C ASP A 29 6.19 3.29 8.16
N CYS A 30 5.38 2.23 8.14
CA CYS A 30 4.82 1.58 9.33
C CYS A 30 5.82 0.61 10.01
N GLY A 31 7.03 0.45 9.48
CA GLY A 31 8.06 -0.44 9.99
C GLY A 31 7.57 -1.87 10.17
N THR A 32 7.83 -2.43 11.35
CA THR A 32 7.34 -3.76 11.76
C THR A 32 6.00 -3.73 12.50
N GLY A 33 5.39 -2.55 12.66
CA GLY A 33 4.17 -2.38 13.46
C GLY A 33 2.96 -3.13 12.91
N LEU A 34 2.89 -3.30 11.59
CA LEU A 34 1.86 -4.12 10.95
C LEU A 34 2.24 -5.62 11.03
N ASN A 35 2.00 -6.20 12.20
CA ASN A 35 2.28 -7.59 12.54
C ASN A 35 1.02 -8.48 12.41
N LEU A 36 0.58 -8.74 11.19
CA LEU A 36 -0.65 -9.49 10.91
C LEU A 36 -0.53 -11.01 11.19
N GLY A 37 0.68 -11.54 11.38
CA GLY A 37 0.91 -12.97 11.63
C GLY A 37 0.33 -13.89 10.55
N LYS A 38 0.03 -15.15 10.93
CA LYS A 38 -0.79 -16.09 10.13
C LYS A 38 -2.22 -16.06 10.66
N ASN A 39 -2.93 -14.96 10.42
CA ASN A 39 -4.29 -14.77 10.91
C ASN A 39 -5.19 -14.18 9.81
N SER A 40 -6.50 -14.34 9.95
CA SER A 40 -7.48 -13.64 9.12
C SER A 40 -7.59 -12.19 9.56
N ALA A 41 -7.38 -11.25 8.64
CA ALA A 41 -7.48 -9.82 8.89
C ALA A 41 -8.22 -9.15 7.75
N THR A 42 -8.98 -8.09 8.08
CA THR A 42 -9.62 -7.21 7.09
C THR A 42 -8.93 -5.85 7.12
N MET A 43 -8.71 -5.27 5.95
CA MET A 43 -8.12 -3.94 5.79
C MET A 43 -8.99 -3.12 4.85
N SER A 44 -9.29 -1.88 5.24
CA SER A 44 -10.06 -0.93 4.44
C SER A 44 -9.33 0.42 4.40
N VAL A 45 -9.30 1.04 3.23
CA VAL A 45 -8.66 2.35 3.02
C VAL A 45 -9.44 3.16 2.00
N TRP A 46 -9.55 4.48 2.25
CA TRP A 46 -10.01 5.46 1.27
C TRP A 46 -8.80 6.15 0.65
N PHE A 47 -8.76 6.22 -0.67
CA PHE A 47 -7.71 6.94 -1.39
C PHE A 47 -8.29 7.63 -2.63
N LYS A 48 -7.64 8.72 -3.04
CA LYS A 48 -7.95 9.44 -4.28
C LYS A 48 -6.65 9.74 -5.00
N THR A 49 -6.64 9.53 -6.31
CA THR A 49 -5.48 9.87 -7.14
C THR A 49 -5.70 11.21 -7.82
N THR A 50 -4.60 11.93 -8.07
CA THR A 50 -4.62 13.16 -8.87
C THR A 50 -4.57 12.87 -10.37
N SER A 51 -4.14 11.66 -10.76
CA SER A 51 -4.06 11.19 -12.14
C SER A 51 -4.22 9.67 -12.23
N ASN A 52 -4.35 9.16 -13.46
CA ASN A 52 -4.31 7.72 -13.73
C ASN A 52 -2.89 7.19 -13.52
N ALA A 53 -2.78 5.97 -12.98
CA ALA A 53 -1.48 5.33 -12.80
C ALA A 53 -0.85 5.02 -14.18
N SER A 54 0.28 5.65 -14.48
CA SER A 54 1.06 5.40 -15.70
C SER A 54 1.95 4.15 -15.62
N SER A 55 2.09 3.60 -14.41
CA SER A 55 2.85 2.38 -14.10
C SER A 55 2.28 1.72 -12.84
N THR A 56 3.00 0.76 -12.25
CA THR A 56 2.60 0.16 -10.97
C THR A 56 2.86 1.14 -9.83
N THR A 57 1.79 1.60 -9.16
CA THR A 57 1.86 2.54 -8.04
C THR A 57 1.27 1.90 -6.78
N GLY A 58 2.06 1.82 -5.70
CA GLY A 58 1.59 1.25 -4.43
C GLY A 58 0.59 2.17 -3.73
N VAL A 59 -0.50 1.59 -3.21
CA VAL A 59 -1.43 2.27 -2.30
C VAL A 59 -1.14 1.84 -0.87
N ILE A 60 -1.14 0.52 -0.64
CA ILE A 60 -0.71 -0.08 0.63
C ILE A 60 0.01 -1.38 0.33
N GLY A 61 1.10 -1.64 1.06
CA GLY A 61 1.91 -2.82 0.83
C GLY A 61 2.63 -3.28 2.10
N LYS A 62 2.70 -4.59 2.27
CA LYS A 62 3.64 -5.26 3.16
C LYS A 62 4.46 -6.24 2.32
N SER A 63 5.77 -6.03 2.29
CA SER A 63 6.71 -6.89 1.59
C SER A 63 7.98 -7.05 2.42
N VAL A 64 8.83 -8.00 2.01
CA VAL A 64 10.19 -8.15 2.54
C VAL A 64 11.14 -7.96 1.37
N ARG A 65 12.20 -7.16 1.56
CA ARG A 65 13.22 -6.93 0.52
C ARG A 65 13.77 -8.27 0.03
N GLY A 66 13.77 -8.47 -1.28
CA GLY A 66 14.22 -9.72 -1.90
C GLY A 66 13.24 -10.90 -1.80
N SER A 67 12.07 -10.72 -1.18
CA SER A 67 11.02 -11.74 -1.14
C SER A 67 9.89 -11.41 -2.11
N LYS A 68 9.34 -12.42 -2.76
CA LYS A 68 8.07 -12.30 -3.50
C LYS A 68 6.85 -12.40 -2.57
N LYS A 69 7.04 -12.76 -1.29
CA LYS A 69 5.97 -12.74 -0.28
C LYS A 69 5.50 -11.31 -0.07
N ARG A 70 4.25 -11.03 -0.42
CA ARG A 70 3.69 -9.70 -0.30
C ARG A 70 2.17 -9.72 -0.16
N TYR A 71 1.68 -8.70 0.53
CA TYR A 71 0.30 -8.27 0.44
C TYR A 71 0.32 -6.84 -0.07
N SER A 72 -0.40 -6.56 -1.16
CA SER A 72 -0.43 -5.21 -1.72
C SER A 72 -1.74 -4.90 -2.40
N ILE A 73 -2.25 -3.70 -2.14
CA ILE A 73 -3.22 -3.02 -3.00
C ILE A 73 -2.40 -1.99 -3.79
N TYR A 74 -2.50 -2.05 -5.11
CA TYR A 74 -1.77 -1.17 -6.00
C TYR A 74 -2.60 -0.79 -7.21
N LEU A 75 -2.21 0.31 -7.84
CA LEU A 75 -2.76 0.75 -9.10
C LEU A 75 -1.87 0.25 -10.23
N SER A 76 -2.51 -0.16 -11.31
CA SER A 76 -1.87 -0.43 -12.60
C SER A 76 -2.59 0.38 -13.69
N LEU A 77 -2.06 0.34 -14.91
CA LEU A 77 -2.71 0.91 -16.10
C LEU A 77 -4.18 0.46 -16.28
N SER A 78 -4.53 -0.69 -15.71
CA SER A 78 -5.85 -1.32 -15.85
C SER A 78 -6.72 -1.22 -14.59
N GLY A 79 -6.37 -0.32 -13.67
CA GLY A 79 -7.12 -0.01 -12.44
C GLY A 79 -6.51 -0.61 -11.18
N VAL A 80 -7.36 -0.73 -10.14
CA VAL A 80 -7.00 -1.27 -8.82
C VAL A 80 -6.72 -2.77 -8.92
N ARG A 81 -5.63 -3.21 -8.30
CA ARG A 81 -5.21 -4.61 -8.23
C ARG A 81 -4.86 -4.95 -6.79
N THR A 82 -5.10 -6.21 -6.44
CA THR A 82 -4.72 -6.80 -5.16
C THR A 82 -3.84 -8.00 -5.42
N VAL A 83 -2.80 -8.15 -4.59
CA VAL A 83 -1.95 -9.34 -4.59
C VAL A 83 -1.82 -9.81 -3.16
N PHE A 84 -2.18 -11.07 -2.93
CA PHE A 84 -1.90 -11.82 -1.72
C PHE A 84 -1.00 -13.00 -2.11
N GLN A 85 0.30 -12.79 -2.05
CA GLN A 85 1.30 -13.80 -2.40
C GLN A 85 1.95 -14.33 -1.13
N THR A 86 1.66 -15.59 -0.84
CA THR A 86 2.35 -16.38 0.19
C THR A 86 3.32 -17.38 -0.47
N VAL A 87 4.11 -18.06 0.35
CA VAL A 87 4.88 -19.22 -0.10
C VAL A 87 4.44 -20.40 0.73
N ASP A 88 3.90 -21.42 0.07
CA ASP A 88 3.59 -22.72 0.65
C ASP A 88 4.54 -23.75 0.01
N ASN A 89 5.35 -24.42 0.83
CA ASN A 89 6.35 -25.41 0.39
C ASN A 89 7.22 -24.95 -0.81
N GLY A 90 7.65 -23.69 -0.82
CA GLY A 90 8.49 -23.14 -1.89
C GLY A 90 7.73 -22.72 -3.16
N THR A 91 6.43 -22.96 -3.23
CA THR A 91 5.57 -22.56 -4.34
C THR A 91 4.79 -21.29 -3.99
N TYR A 92 4.70 -20.36 -4.93
CA TYR A 92 3.94 -19.13 -4.74
C TYR A 92 2.46 -19.40 -4.98
N VAL A 93 1.64 -19.10 -3.97
CA VAL A 93 0.18 -19.21 -4.08
C VAL A 93 -0.38 -17.79 -4.19
N GLN A 94 -1.22 -17.57 -5.20
CA GLN A 94 -2.08 -16.39 -5.26
C GLN A 94 -3.45 -16.84 -4.75
N ASN A 95 -3.94 -16.20 -3.69
CA ASN A 95 -5.33 -16.32 -3.27
C ASN A 95 -6.20 -15.32 -4.02
#